data_AF-A0A4P9XKJ4-F1
#
_entry.id   AF-A0A4P9XKJ4-F1
#
_cell.length_a   1.000
_cell.length_b   1.000
_cell.length_c   1.000
_cell.angle_alpha   90.00
_cell.angle_beta   90.00
_cell.angle_gamma   90.00
#
_symmetry.space_group_name_H-M   'P 1'
#
loop_
_entity.id
_entity.type
_entity.pdbx_description
1 polymer ?
#
loop_
_entity_poly.entity_id
_entity_poly.type
_entity_poly.pdbx_seq_one_letter_code
_entity_poly.pdbx_strand_id
1 'polypeptide(L)'
;MSLNRIFAAGQSVLHSVLRPFSGAFANAAGYRRLGLRYDDLLIEETDAMQEAIRRLPEAEQVARAYRFRRAFQLSLTHSELPKEQWTKPNEDIRYLTPILEEVEREFAERSAFEHMAIRK
;
A
#
# COMPACT_ATOMS: atom_id res chain seq x y z
N MET A 1 35.66 5.35 -9.19
CA MET A 1 34.82 4.94 -8.03
C MET A 1 33.38 5.33 -8.32
N SER A 2 32.52 4.37 -8.61
CA SER A 2 31.16 4.60 -9.13
C SER A 2 30.26 5.26 -8.07
N LEU A 3 29.69 6.43 -8.42
CA LEU A 3 28.76 7.22 -7.60
C LEU A 3 27.58 6.40 -7.05
N ASN A 4 27.19 5.32 -7.74
CA ASN A 4 26.09 4.44 -7.33
C ASN A 4 26.36 3.69 -6.00
N ARG A 5 27.63 3.41 -5.66
CA ARG A 5 27.96 2.74 -4.39
C ARG A 5 27.88 3.68 -3.18
N ILE A 6 28.15 4.97 -3.38
CA ILE A 6 28.08 5.99 -2.32
C ILE A 6 26.62 6.29 -2.00
N PHE A 7 25.77 6.43 -3.04
CA PHE A 7 24.32 6.60 -2.87
C PHE A 7 23.67 5.38 -2.20
N ALA A 8 24.02 4.15 -2.61
CA ALA A 8 23.49 2.93 -2.01
C ALA A 8 23.92 2.73 -0.54
N ALA A 9 25.16 3.09 -0.19
CA ALA A 9 25.63 3.02 1.21
C ALA A 9 24.94 4.05 2.12
N GLY A 10 24.70 5.27 1.63
CA GLY A 10 23.94 6.30 2.36
C GLY A 10 22.48 5.91 2.59
N GLN A 11 21.84 5.25 1.62
CA GLN A 11 20.47 4.73 1.75
C GLN A 11 20.35 3.64 2.83
N SER A 12 21.36 2.79 3.01
CA SER A 12 21.36 1.75 4.04
C SER A 12 21.41 2.33 5.47
N VAL A 13 22.25 3.35 5.69
CA VAL A 13 22.35 4.04 6.99
C VAL A 13 21.07 4.81 7.29
N LEU A 14 20.56 5.59 6.33
CA LEU A 14 19.29 6.32 6.46
C LEU A 14 18.13 5.37 6.77
N HIS A 15 18.04 4.25 6.05
CA HIS A 15 17.02 3.24 6.29
C HIS A 15 17.09 2.68 7.72
N SER A 16 18.29 2.37 8.22
CA SER A 16 18.45 1.89 9.60
C SER A 16 18.01 2.93 10.65
N VAL A 17 18.28 4.21 10.41
CA VAL A 17 17.90 5.29 11.32
C VAL A 17 16.39 5.58 11.27
N LEU A 18 15.76 5.52 10.10
CA LEU A 18 14.34 5.83 9.92
C LEU A 18 13.40 4.66 10.19
N ARG A 19 13.87 3.41 10.10
CA ARG A 19 13.04 2.21 10.34
C ARG A 19 12.30 2.19 11.69
N PRO A 20 12.90 2.53 12.85
CA PRO A 20 12.15 2.59 14.10
C PRO A 20 11.09 3.69 14.10
N PHE A 21 11.37 4.83 13.44
CA PHE A 21 10.42 5.93 13.32
C PHE A 21 9.20 5.54 12.47
N SER A 22 9.41 4.81 11.37
CA SER A 22 8.29 4.36 10.53
C SER A 22 7.35 3.40 11.25
N GLY A 23 7.88 2.51 12.09
CA GLY A 23 7.07 1.62 12.93
C GLY A 23 6.23 2.38 13.97
N ALA A 24 6.85 3.36 14.65
CA ALA A 24 6.14 4.22 15.60
C ALA A 24 5.05 5.05 14.92
N PHE A 25 5.34 5.62 13.75
CA PHE A 25 4.38 6.36 12.94
C PHE A 25 3.18 5.49 12.52
N ALA A 26 3.44 4.26 12.04
CA ALA A 26 2.38 3.33 11.65
C ALA A 26 1.44 2.97 12.83
N ASN A 27 1.97 2.86 14.05
CA ASN A 27 1.14 2.64 15.23
C ASN A 27 0.35 3.89 15.62
N ALA A 28 0.96 5.07 15.51
CA ALA A 28 0.31 6.36 15.82
C ALA A 28 -0.82 6.70 14.84
N ALA A 29 -0.70 6.28 13.57
CA ALA A 29 -1.72 6.50 12.53
C ALA A 29 -3.07 5.82 12.82
N GLY A 30 -3.14 4.86 13.75
CA GLY A 30 -4.39 4.36 14.32
C GLY A 30 -5.22 3.41 13.45
N TYR A 31 -4.96 3.29 12.14
CA TYR A 31 -5.72 2.40 11.24
C TYR A 31 -5.73 0.93 11.69
N ARG A 32 -4.65 0.47 12.34
CA ARG A 32 -4.57 -0.90 12.91
C ARG A 32 -5.57 -1.12 14.05
N ARG A 33 -5.94 -0.07 14.79
CA ARG A 33 -6.96 -0.10 15.87
C ARG A 33 -8.38 -0.30 15.33
N LEU A 34 -8.59 0.06 14.06
CA LEU A 34 -9.82 -0.19 13.30
C LEU A 34 -9.78 -1.54 12.56
N GLY A 35 -8.64 -2.25 12.63
CA GLY A 35 -8.44 -3.52 11.97
C GLY A 35 -8.29 -3.41 10.45
N LEU A 36 -7.79 -2.26 9.97
CA LEU A 36 -7.39 -2.04 8.59
C LEU A 36 -5.92 -2.45 8.38
N ARG A 37 -5.54 -2.69 7.12
CA ARG A 37 -4.16 -2.78 6.65
C ARG A 37 -3.78 -1.47 5.94
N TYR A 38 -2.48 -1.22 5.77
CA TYR A 38 -1.99 0.01 5.12
C TYR A 38 -2.56 0.20 3.72
N ASP A 39 -2.64 -0.86 2.92
CA ASP A 39 -3.15 -0.83 1.55
C ASP A 39 -4.66 -0.50 1.46
N ASP A 40 -5.39 -0.63 2.56
CA ASP A 40 -6.80 -0.22 2.64
C ASP A 40 -6.94 1.31 2.71
N LEU A 41 -5.85 2.05 2.93
CA LEU A 41 -5.84 3.52 3.02
C LEU A 41 -5.51 4.21 1.69
N LEU A 42 -5.17 3.44 0.66
CA LEU A 42 -4.82 3.97 -0.65
C LEU A 42 -6.08 4.48 -1.38
N ILE A 43 -5.93 5.54 -2.15
CA ILE A 43 -7.00 6.18 -2.93
C ILE A 43 -7.47 5.21 -4.02
N GLU A 44 -8.77 4.94 -4.09
CA GLU A 44 -9.35 3.95 -5.01
C GLU A 44 -9.78 4.55 -6.35
N GLU A 45 -9.95 5.87 -6.43
CA GLU A 45 -10.55 6.61 -7.54
C GLU A 45 -9.59 6.87 -8.71
N THR A 46 -8.74 5.89 -9.04
CA THR A 46 -7.85 5.94 -10.21
C THR A 46 -8.03 4.67 -11.06
N ASP A 47 -7.88 4.80 -12.37
CA ASP A 47 -8.04 3.67 -13.30
C ASP A 47 -7.07 2.51 -12.98
N ALA A 48 -5.82 2.85 -12.63
CA ALA A 48 -4.81 1.87 -12.24
C ALA A 48 -5.20 1.13 -10.95
N MET A 49 -5.75 1.84 -9.96
CA MET A 49 -6.20 1.22 -8.72
C MET A 49 -7.43 0.33 -8.91
N GLN A 50 -8.41 0.77 -9.71
CA GLN A 50 -9.58 -0.05 -10.03
C GLN A 50 -9.19 -1.35 -10.73
N GLU A 51 -8.24 -1.26 -11.68
CA GLU A 51 -7.69 -2.44 -12.35
C GLU A 51 -6.88 -3.33 -11.39
N ALA A 52 -6.12 -2.76 -10.46
CA ALA A 52 -5.40 -3.52 -9.43
C ALA A 52 -6.36 -4.26 -8.48
N ILE A 53 -7.45 -3.61 -8.06
CA ILE A 53 -8.48 -4.24 -7.22
C ILE A 53 -9.19 -5.36 -8.00
N ARG A 54 -9.47 -5.16 -9.29
CA ARG A 54 -10.08 -6.19 -10.15
C ARG A 54 -9.21 -7.44 -10.28
N ARG A 55 -7.88 -7.30 -10.25
CA ARG A 55 -6.90 -8.40 -10.33
C ARG A 55 -6.71 -9.14 -9.01
N LEU A 56 -7.16 -8.60 -7.88
CA LEU A 56 -7.00 -9.28 -6.58
C LEU A 56 -7.73 -10.64 -6.57
N PRO A 57 -7.19 -11.66 -5.88
CA PRO A 57 -7.92 -12.89 -5.61
C PRO A 57 -9.23 -12.60 -4.88
N GLU A 58 -10.29 -13.31 -5.22
CA GLU A 58 -11.63 -13.13 -4.64
C GLU A 58 -11.62 -13.16 -3.10
N ALA A 59 -10.84 -14.07 -2.51
CA ALA A 59 -10.69 -14.17 -1.06
C ALA A 59 -10.16 -12.86 -0.41
N GLU A 60 -9.18 -12.20 -1.04
CA GLU A 60 -8.65 -10.92 -0.54
C GLU A 60 -9.63 -9.77 -0.79
N GLN A 61 -10.40 -9.79 -1.90
CA GLN A 61 -11.45 -8.81 -2.14
C GLN A 61 -12.53 -8.86 -1.05
N VAL A 62 -13.00 -10.07 -0.69
CA VAL A 62 -13.98 -10.27 0.38
C VAL A 62 -13.40 -9.86 1.74
N ALA A 63 -12.15 -10.23 2.04
CA ALA A 63 -11.48 -9.85 3.27
C ALA A 63 -11.31 -8.31 3.39
N ARG A 64 -10.95 -7.63 2.29
CA ARG A 64 -10.89 -6.17 2.20
C ARG A 64 -12.24 -5.54 2.47
N ALA A 65 -13.30 -6.00 1.81
CA ALA A 65 -14.66 -5.50 2.01
C ALA A 65 -15.14 -5.68 3.46
N TYR A 66 -14.78 -6.79 4.11
CA TYR A 66 -15.07 -7.01 5.53
C TYR A 66 -14.35 -5.99 6.42
N ARG A 67 -13.04 -5.76 6.21
CA ARG A 67 -12.27 -4.76 6.97
C ARG A 67 -12.88 -3.36 6.85
N PHE A 68 -13.28 -2.97 5.64
CA PHE A 68 -13.95 -1.68 5.43
C PHE A 68 -15.28 -1.56 6.14
N ARG A 69 -16.20 -2.54 5.97
CA ARG A 69 -17.50 -2.51 6.67
C ARG A 69 -17.34 -2.39 8.17
N ARG A 70 -16.38 -3.12 8.74
CA ARG A 70 -16.04 -3.06 10.16
C ARG A 70 -15.48 -1.69 10.57
N ALA A 71 -14.53 -1.15 9.81
CA ALA A 71 -13.94 0.16 10.08
C ALA A 71 -14.98 1.29 10.00
N PHE A 72 -15.88 1.26 9.00
CA PHE A 72 -16.98 2.22 8.90
C PHE A 72 -17.93 2.14 10.10
N GLN A 73 -18.28 0.94 10.55
CA GLN A 73 -19.11 0.76 11.74
C GLN A 73 -18.46 1.36 12.99
N LEU A 74 -17.16 1.10 13.19
CA LEU A 74 -16.39 1.62 14.32
C LEU A 74 -16.27 3.15 14.28
N SER A 75 -16.04 3.70 13.08
CA SER A 75 -16.00 5.14 12.87
C SER A 75 -17.34 5.80 13.21
N LEU A 76 -18.45 5.17 12.85
CA LEU A 76 -19.80 5.67 13.16
C LEU A 76 -20.06 5.70 14.66
N THR A 77 -19.58 4.69 15.40
CA THR A 77 -19.77 4.59 16.85
C THR A 77 -18.68 5.30 17.65
N HIS A 78 -17.72 5.94 16.99
CA HIS A 78 -16.52 6.52 17.61
C HIS A 78 -15.83 5.56 18.58
N SER A 79 -15.78 4.28 18.21
CA SER A 79 -15.19 3.22 19.01
C SER A 79 -14.08 2.52 18.25
N GLU A 80 -13.33 1.68 18.95
CA GLU A 80 -12.23 0.92 18.39
C GLU A 80 -12.41 -0.56 18.68
N LEU A 81 -11.65 -1.40 17.97
CA LEU A 81 -11.62 -2.81 18.26
C LEU A 81 -10.97 -3.08 19.63
N PRO A 82 -11.32 -4.20 20.29
CA PRO A 82 -10.50 -4.76 21.35
C PRO A 82 -9.05 -4.95 20.87
N LYS A 83 -8.07 -4.75 21.77
CA LYS A 83 -6.64 -4.75 21.42
C LYS A 83 -6.18 -6.06 20.78
N GLU A 84 -6.84 -7.16 21.13
CA GLU A 84 -6.56 -8.52 20.63
C GLU A 84 -6.92 -8.67 19.15
N GLN A 85 -7.81 -7.81 18.63
CA GLN A 85 -8.29 -7.81 17.25
C GLN A 85 -7.65 -6.74 16.38
N TRP A 86 -6.70 -5.96 16.93
CA TRP A 86 -5.96 -4.98 16.15
C TRP A 86 -5.08 -5.69 15.11
N THR A 87 -4.98 -5.11 13.92
CA THR A 87 -4.07 -5.62 12.89
C THR A 87 -2.66 -5.65 13.44
N LYS A 88 -2.05 -6.83 13.49
CA LYS A 88 -0.69 -6.98 14.00
C LYS A 88 0.33 -6.50 12.94
N PRO A 89 1.53 -6.04 13.34
CA PRO A 89 2.54 -5.60 12.39
C PRO A 89 2.94 -6.65 11.34
N ASN A 90 2.84 -7.95 11.65
CA ASN A 90 3.12 -9.05 10.72
C ASN A 90 1.95 -9.35 9.77
N GLU A 91 0.73 -8.96 10.12
CA GLU A 91 -0.47 -9.13 9.30
C GLU A 91 -0.71 -7.92 8.37
N ASP A 92 -0.05 -6.79 8.65
CA ASP A 92 -0.08 -5.56 7.88
C ASP A 92 0.82 -5.64 6.64
N ILE A 93 0.43 -6.53 5.73
CA ILE A 93 1.14 -6.82 4.48
C ILE A 93 0.66 -5.94 3.32
N ARG A 94 1.56 -5.69 2.37
CA ARG A 94 1.27 -4.98 1.11
C ARG A 94 0.70 -5.96 0.08
N TYR A 95 -0.60 -6.18 0.16
CA TYR A 95 -1.31 -7.17 -0.66
C TYR A 95 -1.79 -6.59 -2.02
N LEU A 96 -1.92 -5.27 -2.10
CA LEU A 96 -2.40 -4.54 -3.28
C LEU A 96 -1.25 -3.80 -3.98
N THR A 97 -0.30 -3.24 -3.22
CA THR A 97 0.81 -2.45 -3.80
C THR A 97 1.56 -3.18 -4.93
N PRO A 98 1.93 -4.47 -4.82
CA PRO A 98 2.66 -5.14 -5.90
C PRO A 98 1.87 -5.23 -7.20
N ILE A 99 0.55 -5.40 -7.11
CA ILE A 99 -0.34 -5.46 -8.27
C ILE A 99 -0.50 -4.07 -8.87
N LEU A 100 -0.65 -3.04 -8.03
CA LEU A 100 -0.72 -1.65 -8.47
C LEU A 100 0.53 -1.23 -9.24
N GLU A 101 1.73 -1.54 -8.72
CA GLU A 101 2.99 -1.22 -9.40
C GLU A 101 3.12 -1.91 -10.77
N GLU A 102 2.59 -3.14 -10.89
CA GLU A 102 2.53 -3.84 -12.17
C GLU A 102 1.59 -3.13 -13.16
N VAL A 103 0.38 -2.77 -12.72
CA VAL A 103 -0.61 -2.06 -13.56
C VAL A 103 -0.11 -0.69 -13.98
N GLU A 104 0.49 0.08 -13.06
CA GLU A 104 1.08 1.39 -13.36
C GLU A 104 2.20 1.28 -14.40
N ARG A 105 3.03 0.23 -14.31
CA ARG A 105 4.07 -0.04 -15.29
C ARG A 105 3.49 -0.37 -16.67
N GLU A 106 2.44 -1.19 -16.74
CA GLU A 106 1.74 -1.49 -18.00
C GLU A 106 1.13 -0.22 -18.62
N PHE A 107 0.54 0.65 -17.80
CA PHE A 107 -0.05 1.92 -18.26
C PHE A 107 1.01 2.87 -18.78
N ALA A 108 2.14 2.97 -18.09
CA ALA A 108 3.29 3.76 -18.51
C ALA A 108 3.89 3.23 -19.82
N GLU A 109 4.04 1.90 -19.97
CA GLU A 109 4.51 1.27 -21.20
C GLU A 109 3.57 1.55 -22.37
N ARG A 110 2.26 1.39 -22.17
CA ARG A 110 1.24 1.70 -23.19
C ARG A 110 1.31 3.16 -23.61
N SER A 111 1.38 4.08 -22.65
CA SER A 111 1.50 5.51 -22.93
C SER A 111 2.78 5.82 -23.72
N ALA A 112 3.92 5.24 -23.34
CA ALA A 112 5.18 5.42 -24.05
C ALA A 112 5.13 4.88 -25.49
N PHE A 113 4.45 3.74 -25.71
CA PHE A 113 4.25 3.17 -27.03
C PHE A 113 3.38 4.05 -27.93
N GLU A 114 2.28 4.58 -27.39
CA GLU A 114 1.36 5.48 -28.12
C GLU A 114 2.05 6.79 -28.56
N HIS A 115 3.03 7.27 -27.80
CA HIS A 115 3.78 8.51 -28.10
C HIS A 115 5.12 8.27 -28.82
N MET A 116 5.40 7.05 -29.27
CA MET A 116 6.66 6.72 -29.94
C MET A 116 6.72 7.34 -31.35
N ALA A 117 7.65 8.27 -31.57
CA ALA A 117 7.90 8.85 -32.88
C ALA A 117 8.66 7.87 -33.80
N ILE A 118 8.08 7.51 -34.93
CA ILE A 118 8.73 6.66 -35.94
C ILE A 118 9.70 7.51 -36.76
N ARG A 119 11.00 7.27 -36.63
CA ARG A 119 12.01 7.87 -37.51
C ARG A 119 12.07 7.06 -38.81
N LYS A 120 11.79 7.72 -39.93
CA LYS A 120 11.96 7.15 -41.28
C LYS A 120 13.43 7.01 -41.66
#